data_AF-A0A9E3B495-F1
#
_entry.id   AF-A0A9E3B495-F1
#
_cell.length_a   1.000
_cell.length_b   1.000
_cell.length_c   1.000
_cell.angle_alpha   90.00
_cell.angle_beta   90.00
_cell.angle_gamma   90.00
#
_symmetry.space_group_name_H-M   'P 1'
#
loop_
_entity.id
_entity.type
_entity.pdbx_description
1 polymer ?
#
loop_
_entity_poly.entity_id
_entity_poly.type
_entity_poly.pdbx_seq_one_letter_code
_entity_poly.pdbx_strand_id
1 'polypeptide(L)'
;MRRHVHHPRRARPEIAGAFPAHLHVNLLPSLRGQGVGRRLLDVWCETVAALGAGGAHLEVGTRNARAVRFYRANGFREIARAGEVLTLARPIRDSSRAWTTDRAKVFSFRRRPSSGRAP
;
A
#
# COMPACT_ATOMS: atom_id res chain seq x y z
N MET A 1 7.98 -7.79 23.23
CA MET A 1 6.94 -6.98 22.55
C MET A 1 6.78 -5.57 23.15
N ARG A 2 6.75 -5.38 24.49
CA ARG A 2 6.62 -4.07 25.17
C ARG A 2 7.59 -2.95 24.70
N ARG A 3 8.86 -3.27 24.45
CA ARG A 3 9.89 -2.27 24.07
C ARG A 3 9.55 -1.47 22.79
N HIS A 4 8.94 -2.10 21.78
CA HIS A 4 8.61 -1.44 20.52
C HIS A 4 7.40 -0.50 20.61
N VAL A 5 6.57 -0.67 21.65
CA VAL A 5 5.43 0.24 21.91
C VAL A 5 5.94 1.52 22.57
N HIS A 6 6.86 1.40 23.55
CA HIS A 6 7.40 2.55 24.27
C HIS A 6 8.56 3.24 23.55
N HIS A 7 9.24 2.53 22.64
CA HIS A 7 10.30 3.08 21.80
C HIS A 7 10.00 2.74 20.33
N PRO A 8 9.03 3.45 19.73
CA PRO A 8 8.63 3.17 18.36
C PRO A 8 9.79 3.43 17.40
N ARG A 9 10.02 2.49 16.49
CA ARG A 9 10.90 2.75 15.34
C ARG A 9 10.23 3.81 14.48
N ARG A 10 10.95 4.90 14.23
CA ARG A 10 10.54 5.92 13.26
C ARG A 10 11.09 5.57 11.88
N ALA A 11 10.38 6.01 10.84
CA ALA A 11 10.93 5.99 9.49
C ALA A 11 12.24 6.79 9.48
N ARG A 12 13.22 6.31 8.71
CA ARG A 12 14.49 7.02 8.54
C ARG A 12 14.22 8.36 7.83
N PRO A 13 14.71 9.50 8.34
CA PRO A 13 14.42 10.81 7.75
C PRO A 13 14.78 10.92 6.28
N GLU A 14 15.87 10.27 5.84
CA GLU A 14 16.32 10.30 4.44
C GLU A 14 15.30 9.62 3.52
N ILE A 15 14.70 8.52 3.99
CA ILE A 15 13.68 7.78 3.25
C ILE A 15 12.36 8.55 3.24
N ALA A 16 11.95 9.09 4.38
CA ALA A 16 10.73 9.90 4.48
C ALA A 16 10.83 11.21 3.67
N GLY A 17 12.02 11.77 3.51
CA GLY A 17 12.25 12.94 2.64
C GLY A 17 12.11 12.61 1.15
N ALA A 18 12.76 11.54 0.69
CA ALA A 18 12.74 11.16 -0.73
C ALA A 18 11.43 10.49 -1.18
N PHE A 19 10.79 9.73 -0.28
CA PHE A 19 9.58 8.95 -0.54
C PHE A 19 8.54 9.20 0.56
N PRO A 20 7.91 10.38 0.61
CA PRO A 20 7.13 10.82 1.77
C PRO A 20 5.87 9.99 2.05
N ALA A 21 5.26 9.38 1.04
CA ALA A 21 4.08 8.55 1.25
C ALA A 21 4.48 7.18 1.83
N HIS A 22 3.80 6.75 2.90
CA HIS A 22 4.00 5.43 3.50
C HIS A 22 2.71 4.62 3.43
N LEU A 23 2.82 3.31 3.14
CA LEU A 23 1.65 2.44 3.08
C LEU A 23 1.83 1.07 3.73
N HIS A 24 0.68 0.51 4.10
CA HIS A 24 0.50 -0.91 4.36
C HIS A 24 -0.79 -1.39 3.69
N VAL A 25 -0.75 -2.55 3.03
CA VAL A 25 -1.93 -3.22 2.47
C VAL A 25 -1.99 -4.64 3.02
N ASN A 26 -3.15 -4.99 3.58
CA ASN A 26 -3.43 -6.32 4.10
C ASN A 26 -4.72 -6.87 3.51
N LEU A 27 -4.67 -8.12 3.06
CA LEU A 27 -5.83 -8.83 2.52
C LEU A 27 -6.03 -10.13 3.27
N LEU A 28 -7.30 -10.41 3.61
CA LEU A 28 -7.74 -11.73 4.02
C LEU A 28 -7.37 -12.76 2.95
N PRO A 29 -7.01 -14.01 3.32
CA PRO A 29 -6.62 -15.05 2.37
C PRO A 29 -7.61 -15.23 1.20
N SER A 30 -8.91 -15.17 1.49
CA SER A 30 -10.01 -15.30 0.53
C SER A 30 -10.12 -14.19 -0.51
N LEU A 31 -9.38 -13.07 -0.36
CA LEU A 31 -9.37 -11.95 -1.30
C LEU A 31 -8.05 -11.86 -2.09
N ARG A 32 -7.09 -12.75 -1.83
CA ARG A 32 -5.78 -12.70 -2.49
C ARG A 32 -5.83 -13.40 -3.85
N GLY A 33 -4.98 -12.98 -4.78
CA GLY A 33 -4.91 -13.58 -6.13
C GLY A 33 -6.00 -13.14 -7.10
N GLN A 34 -6.94 -12.29 -6.65
CA GLN A 34 -8.07 -11.79 -7.43
C GLN A 34 -7.88 -10.35 -7.94
N GLY A 35 -6.63 -9.85 -7.99
CA GLY A 35 -6.33 -8.47 -8.40
C GLY A 35 -6.70 -7.37 -7.39
N VAL A 36 -7.43 -7.68 -6.31
CA VAL A 36 -7.86 -6.70 -5.27
C VAL A 36 -6.70 -5.86 -4.74
N GLY A 37 -5.57 -6.50 -4.42
CA GLY A 37 -4.40 -5.80 -3.87
C GLY A 37 -3.81 -4.79 -4.86
N ARG A 38 -3.79 -5.13 -6.16
CA ARG A 38 -3.32 -4.22 -7.22
C ARG A 38 -4.24 -3.01 -7.33
N ARG A 39 -5.56 -3.24 -7.36
CA ARG A 39 -6.55 -2.15 -7.44
C ARG A 39 -6.47 -1.20 -6.24
N LEU A 40 -6.31 -1.74 -5.02
CA LEU A 40 -6.11 -0.91 -3.83
C LEU A 40 -4.84 -0.07 -3.92
N LEU A 41 -3.75 -0.68 -4.38
CA LEU A 41 -2.47 0.00 -4.54
C LEU A 41 -2.54 1.11 -5.60
N ASP A 42 -3.20 0.86 -6.73
CA ASP A 42 -3.37 1.85 -7.81
C ASP A 42 -4.16 3.07 -7.30
N VAL A 43 -5.33 2.85 -6.68
CA VAL A 43 -6.15 3.93 -6.11
C VAL A 43 -5.37 4.70 -5.05
N TRP A 44 -4.65 4.01 -4.16
CA TRP A 44 -3.85 4.67 -3.14
C TRP A 44 -2.76 5.53 -3.77
N CYS A 45 -2.05 5.02 -4.78
CA CYS A 45 -0.99 5.74 -5.47
C CYS A 45 -1.49 6.98 -6.20
N GLU A 46 -2.63 6.87 -6.89
CA GLU A 46 -3.31 8.02 -7.50
C GLU A 46 -3.68 9.07 -6.45
N THR A 47 -4.20 8.62 -5.31
CA THR A 47 -4.59 9.51 -4.21
C THR A 47 -3.39 10.29 -3.66
N VAL A 48 -2.28 9.60 -3.36
CA VAL A 48 -1.10 10.29 -2.82
C VAL A 48 -0.38 11.14 -3.87
N ALA A 49 -0.46 10.78 -5.17
CA ALA A 49 0.00 11.63 -6.26
C ALA A 49 -0.77 12.96 -6.28
N ALA A 50 -2.09 12.90 -6.21
CA ALA A 50 -2.96 14.08 -6.18
C ALA A 50 -2.73 14.96 -4.93
N LEU A 51 -2.19 14.39 -3.86
CA LEU A 51 -1.78 15.11 -2.64
C LEU A 51 -0.34 15.65 -2.72
N GLY A 52 0.35 15.49 -3.87
CA GLY A 52 1.69 16.03 -4.11
C GLY A 52 2.84 15.13 -3.64
N ALA A 53 2.60 13.86 -3.30
CA ALA A 53 3.68 12.96 -2.93
C ALA A 53 4.51 12.53 -4.15
N GLY A 54 5.79 12.89 -4.19
CA GLY A 54 6.72 12.49 -5.27
C GLY A 54 7.19 11.03 -5.22
N GLY A 55 6.86 10.30 -4.14
CA GLY A 55 7.34 8.95 -3.93
C GLY A 55 6.69 8.25 -2.74
N ALA A 56 6.68 6.91 -2.79
CA ALA A 56 6.14 6.05 -1.75
C ALA A 56 7.18 5.04 -1.26
N HIS A 57 7.16 4.74 0.04
CA HIS A 57 7.93 3.66 0.65
C HIS A 57 7.09 2.76 1.56
N LEU A 58 7.60 1.58 1.83
CA LEU A 58 7.02 0.61 2.77
C LEU A 58 8.11 -0.27 3.38
N GLU A 59 7.80 -0.87 4.53
CA GLU A 59 8.62 -1.94 5.12
C GLU A 59 7.90 -3.30 4.96
N VAL A 60 8.66 -4.34 4.59
CA VAL A 60 8.16 -5.71 4.44
C VAL A 60 9.18 -6.71 4.97
N GLY A 61 8.71 -7.73 5.69
CA GLY A 61 9.59 -8.81 6.17
C GLY A 61 10.20 -9.61 5.02
N THR A 62 11.49 -9.92 5.09
CA THR A 62 12.25 -10.68 4.09
C THR A 62 11.62 -12.06 3.82
N ARG A 63 11.07 -12.69 4.86
CA ARG A 63 10.39 -13.99 4.79
C ARG A 63 9.01 -13.93 4.10
N ASN A 64 8.45 -12.74 3.89
CA ASN A 64 7.16 -12.58 3.21
C ASN A 64 7.35 -12.51 1.68
N ALA A 65 7.82 -13.61 1.09
CA ALA A 65 8.14 -13.69 -0.34
C ALA A 65 6.97 -13.28 -1.25
N ARG A 66 5.72 -13.57 -0.84
CA ARG A 66 4.51 -13.16 -1.57
C ARG A 66 4.37 -11.64 -1.62
N ALA A 67 4.52 -10.95 -0.49
CA ALA A 67 4.41 -9.50 -0.44
C ALA A 67 5.59 -8.83 -1.16
N VAL A 68 6.81 -9.35 -0.99
CA VAL A 68 7.99 -8.85 -1.72
C VAL A 68 7.78 -8.94 -3.23
N ARG A 69 7.31 -10.09 -3.74
CA ARG A 69 6.99 -10.26 -5.16
C ARG A 69 5.88 -9.31 -5.62
N PHE A 70 4.83 -9.17 -4.81
CA PHE A 70 3.75 -8.23 -5.09
C PHE A 70 4.28 -6.81 -5.26
N TYR A 71 5.02 -6.26 -4.29
CA TYR A 71 5.51 -4.88 -4.37
C TYR A 71 6.51 -4.67 -5.52
N ARG A 72 7.42 -5.63 -5.77
CA ARG A 72 8.35 -5.57 -6.91
C ARG A 72 7.61 -5.55 -8.26
N ALA A 73 6.58 -6.39 -8.42
CA ALA A 73 5.73 -6.38 -9.61
C ALA A 73 4.95 -5.06 -9.79
N ASN A 74 4.80 -4.28 -8.71
CA ASN A 74 4.15 -2.96 -8.72
C ASN A 74 5.12 -1.78 -8.83
N GLY A 75 6.39 -2.05 -9.16
CA GLY A 75 7.41 -1.04 -9.41
C GLY A 75 8.16 -0.56 -8.17
N PHE A 76 7.94 -1.18 -7.01
CA PHE A 76 8.76 -0.90 -5.83
C PHE A 76 10.11 -1.60 -5.93
N ARG A 77 11.18 -0.89 -5.55
CA ARG A 77 12.56 -1.36 -5.55
C ARG A 77 13.12 -1.30 -4.14
N GLU A 78 14.01 -2.22 -3.81
CA GLU A 78 14.69 -2.24 -2.51
C GLU A 78 15.64 -1.05 -2.42
N ILE A 79 15.51 -0.26 -1.36
CA ILE A 79 16.36 0.92 -1.09
C ILE A 79 17.14 0.80 0.22
N ALA A 80 16.69 -0.07 1.14
CA ALA A 80 17.40 -0.35 2.38
C ALA A 80 17.01 -1.73 2.92
N ARG A 81 17.87 -2.29 3.77
CA ARG A 81 17.64 -3.52 4.50
C ARG A 81 18.15 -3.38 5.94
N ALA A 82 17.38 -3.85 6.89
CA ALA A 82 17.75 -3.90 8.30
C ALA A 82 17.31 -5.23 8.91
N GLY A 83 18.26 -6.16 9.07
CA GLY A 83 17.98 -7.52 9.50
C GLY A 83 16.99 -8.19 8.55
N GLU A 84 15.84 -8.60 9.09
CA GLU A 84 14.77 -9.29 8.34
C GLU A 84 13.71 -8.35 7.76
N VAL A 85 13.99 -7.04 7.66
CA VAL A 85 13.08 -6.05 7.08
C VAL A 85 13.71 -5.43 5.83
N LEU A 86 12.95 -5.43 4.74
CA LEU A 86 13.24 -4.68 3.53
C LEU A 86 12.46 -3.38 3.53
N THR A 87 13.12 -2.28 3.20
CA THR A 87 12.44 -1.06 2.80
C THR A 87 12.40 -1.01 1.28
N LEU A 88 11.19 -0.98 0.73
CA LEU A 88 10.97 -0.84 -0.70
C LEU A 88 10.37 0.52 -1.00
N ALA A 89 10.75 1.14 -2.12
CA ALA A 89 10.25 2.43 -2.54
C ALA A 89 10.03 2.53 -4.04
N ARG A 90 9.15 3.45 -4.45
CA ARG A 90 8.97 3.84 -5.85
C ARG A 90 8.68 5.34 -5.99
N PRO A 91 9.14 5.99 -7.07
CA PRO A 91 8.61 7.29 -7.45
C PRO A 91 7.12 7.22 -7.74
N ILE A 92 6.40 8.28 -7.42
CA ILE A 92 5.01 8.47 -7.83
C ILE A 92 5.02 9.59 -8.86
N ARG A 93 4.68 9.25 -10.10
CA ARG A 93 4.55 10.25 -11.16
C ARG A 93 3.20 10.90 -11.02
N ASP A 94 3.19 12.21 -11.17
CA ASP A 94 1.96 12.97 -11.18
C ASP A 94 1.09 12.54 -12.37
N SER A 95 -0.10 12.03 -12.07
CA SER A 95 -1.15 11.73 -13.04
C SER A 95 -2.30 12.75 -12.96
N SER A 96 -2.06 13.93 -12.36
CA SER A 96 -3.01 15.04 -12.14
C SER A 96 -3.84 15.45 -13.36
N ARG A 97 -3.46 15.05 -14.58
CA ARG A 97 -4.29 15.24 -15.78
C ARG A 97 -5.53 14.35 -15.89
N ALA A 98 -5.73 13.35 -15.03
CA ALA A 98 -6.82 12.38 -15.18
C ALA A 98 -8.05 12.61 -14.26
N TRP A 99 -7.99 13.54 -13.30
CA TRP A 99 -9.08 13.76 -12.34
C TRP A 99 -9.79 15.10 -12.59
N THR A 100 -10.87 15.06 -13.37
CA THR A 100 -11.91 16.10 -13.32
C THR A 100 -13.06 15.57 -12.47
N THR A 101 -13.13 16.05 -11.23
CA THR A 101 -14.26 16.09 -10.28
C THR A 101 -15.37 15.03 -10.40
N ASP A 102 -15.30 14.00 -9.55
CA ASP A 102 -16.47 13.50 -8.81
C ASP A 102 -16.01 12.74 -7.55
N ARG A 103 -16.14 13.38 -6.38
CA ARG A 103 -15.71 12.84 -5.07
C ARG A 103 -16.62 11.69 -4.57
N ALA A 104 -17.72 11.39 -5.26
CA ALA A 104 -18.76 10.48 -4.77
C ALA A 104 -18.50 8.97 -4.99
N LYS A 105 -17.46 8.56 -5.73
CA LYS A 105 -17.28 7.15 -6.15
C LYS A 105 -16.28 6.30 -5.36
N VAL A 106 -15.62 6.85 -4.34
CA VAL A 106 -14.53 6.13 -3.64
C VAL A 106 -15.03 4.92 -2.82
N PHE A 107 -16.33 4.83 -2.50
CA PHE A 107 -16.86 3.70 -1.75
C PHE A 107 -18.24 3.25 -2.25
N SER A 108 -18.28 2.32 -3.22
CA SER A 108 -19.48 1.48 -3.43
C SER A 108 -19.13 0.00 -3.33
N PHE A 109 -18.87 -0.47 -2.11
CA PHE A 109 -18.86 -1.90 -1.81
C PHE A 109 -20.32 -2.36 -1.72
N ARG A 110 -20.93 -2.78 -2.84
CA ARG A 110 -22.25 -3.44 -2.79
C ARG A 110 -22.11 -4.75 -2.03
N ARG A 111 -22.65 -4.82 -0.81
CA ARG A 111 -22.90 -6.09 -0.11
C ARG A 111 -23.84 -6.92 -0.98
N ARG A 112 -23.43 -8.15 -1.33
CA ARG A 112 -24.37 -9.17 -1.82
C ARG A 112 -25.33 -9.51 -0.67
N PRO A 113 -26.67 -9.51 -0.85
CA PRO A 113 -27.56 -10.03 0.16
C PRO A 113 -27.34 -11.55 0.29
N SER A 114 -27.17 -12.01 1.52
CA SER A 114 -27.20 -13.43 1.88
C SER A 114 -28.62 -13.95 1.66
N SER A 115 -28.81 -14.82 0.66
CA SER A 115 -30.07 -15.57 0.54
C SER A 115 -30.13 -16.58 1.69
N GLY A 116 -30.88 -16.23 2.73
CA GLY A 116 -31.27 -17.14 3.79
C GLY A 116 -32.10 -18.28 3.23
N ARG A 117 -31.71 -19.50 3.56
CA ARG A 117 -32.49 -20.71 3.37
C ARG A 117 -33.51 -20.75 4.51
N ALA A 118 -34.80 -20.61 4.19
CA ALA A 118 -35.88 -20.91 5.13
C ALA A 118 -36.20 -22.42 5.06
N PRO A 119 -36.62 -23.05 6.17
CA PRO A 119 -37.05 -24.45 6.21
C PRO A 119 -38.37 -24.68 5.48
#